data_AF-A0A453QS25-F1
#
_entry.id   AF-A0A453QS25-F1
#
_cell.length_a   1.000
_cell.length_b   1.000
_cell.length_c   1.000
_cell.angle_alpha   90.00
_cell.angle_beta   90.00
_cell.angle_gamma   90.00
#
_symmetry.space_group_name_H-M   'P 1'
#
loop_
_entity.id
_entity.type
_entity.pdbx_description
1 polymer ?
#
loop_
_entity_poly.entity_id
_entity_poly.type
_entity_poly.pdbx_seq_one_letter_code
_entity_poly.pdbx_strand_id
1 'polypeptide(L)' 'DTGIWPESRSFDDKGYGPVPARWKGKCETGEEFNATSCNKKIIGARWYGRGISAELLKGDYKSARDNNGHGTHVASTIA' A
#
# COMPACT_ATOMS: atom_id res chain seq x y z
N ASP A 1 2.34 6.04 7.62
CA ASP A 1 2.99 4.73 7.77
C ASP A 1 4.09 4.58 6.73
N THR A 2 4.91 3.52 6.81
CA THR A 2 6.03 3.26 5.87
C THR A 2 5.59 2.58 4.57
N GLY A 3 4.31 2.27 4.42
CA GLY A 3 3.75 1.61 3.24
C GLY A 3 2.98 0.35 3.61
N ILE A 4 2.79 -0.53 2.64
CA ILE A 4 2.22 -1.87 2.83
C ILE A 4 2.94 -2.89 1.95
N TRP A 5 3.08 -4.12 2.42
CA TRP A 5 3.51 -5.27 1.61
C TRP A 5 2.29 -6.04 1.10
N PRO A 6 1.78 -5.74 -0.11
CA PRO A 6 0.46 -6.19 -0.56
C PRO A 6 0.37 -7.71 -0.74
N GLU A 7 1.50 -8.41 -0.93
CA GLU A 7 1.55 -9.86 -1.08
C GLU A 7 1.48 -10.62 0.27
N SER A 8 1.42 -9.92 1.41
CA SER A 8 1.24 -10.56 2.71
C SER A 8 -0.10 -11.28 2.79
N ARG A 9 -0.13 -12.49 3.38
CA ARG A 9 -1.35 -13.28 3.59
C ARG A 9 -2.40 -12.55 4.42
N SER A 10 -1.99 -11.62 5.28
CA SER A 10 -2.92 -10.78 6.06
C SER A 10 -3.83 -9.92 5.18
N PHE A 11 -3.43 -9.66 3.93
CA PHE A 11 -4.16 -8.79 3.01
C PHE A 11 -4.80 -9.56 1.84
N ASP A 12 -4.92 -10.88 1.97
CA ASP A 12 -5.70 -11.71 1.05
C ASP A 12 -7.17 -11.26 1.06
N ASP A 13 -7.78 -11.20 -0.12
CA ASP A 13 -9.13 -10.68 -0.31
C ASP A 13 -10.19 -11.76 -0.52
N LYS A 14 -9.85 -13.02 -0.25
CA LYS A 14 -10.81 -14.13 -0.28
C LYS A 14 -11.90 -13.88 0.74
N GLY A 15 -13.15 -14.03 0.30
CA GLY A 15 -14.33 -13.77 1.13
C GLY A 15 -14.77 -12.30 1.18
N TYR A 16 -13.99 -11.35 0.64
CA TYR A 16 -14.42 -9.96 0.52
C TYR A 16 -15.34 -9.76 -0.69
N GLY A 17 -16.39 -8.98 -0.50
CA GLY A 17 -17.26 -8.48 -1.58
C GLY A 17 -16.60 -7.37 -2.40
N PRO A 18 -17.26 -6.85 -3.45
CA PRO A 18 -16.72 -5.76 -4.24
C PRO A 18 -16.47 -4.50 -3.41
N VAL A 19 -15.49 -3.69 -3.83
CA VAL A 19 -15.20 -2.40 -3.19
C VAL A 19 -16.45 -1.51 -3.19
N PRO A 20 -16.85 -0.92 -2.05
CA PRO A 20 -18.05 -0.10 -1.99
C PRO A 20 -18.02 1.08 -2.97
N ALA A 21 -19.09 1.29 -3.74
CA ALA A 21 -19.17 2.34 -4.77
C ALA A 21 -18.95 3.78 -4.24
N ARG A 22 -19.18 3.99 -2.94
CA ARG A 22 -18.91 5.27 -2.25
C ARG A 22 -17.41 5.55 -2.07
N TRP A 23 -16.56 4.53 -2.12
CA TRP A 23 -15.11 4.69 -2.03
C TRP A 23 -14.59 5.35 -3.31
N LYS A 24 -13.86 6.45 -3.15
CA LYS A 24 -13.26 7.23 -4.27
C LYS A 24 -11.73 7.32 -4.16
N GLY A 25 -11.13 6.45 -3.34
CA GLY A 25 -9.68 6.34 -3.23
C GLY A 25 -9.06 5.83 -4.53
N LYS A 26 -7.73 5.91 -4.60
CA LYS A 26 -6.94 5.45 -5.76
C LYS A 26 -5.97 4.36 -5.31
N CYS A 27 -5.71 3.41 -6.19
CA CYS A 27 -4.50 2.60 -6.14
C CYS A 27 -3.43 3.28 -7.01
N GLU A 28 -2.52 4.00 -6.37
CA GLU A 28 -1.43 4.67 -7.08
C GLU A 28 -0.35 3.66 -7.46
N THR A 29 -0.03 3.60 -8.74
CA THR A 29 1.08 2.79 -9.25
C THR A 29 2.40 3.50 -9.04
N GLY A 30 3.46 2.75 -8.77
CA GLY A 30 4.82 3.25 -8.64
C GLY A 30 5.84 2.12 -8.71
N GLU A 31 7.03 2.37 -8.19
CA GLU A 31 8.10 1.38 -8.09
C GLU A 31 7.65 0.12 -7.36
N GLU A 32 7.72 -1.03 -8.05
CA GLU A 32 7.27 -2.34 -7.56
C GLU A 32 5.84 -2.38 -6.99
N PHE A 33 4.98 -1.41 -7.32
CA PHE A 33 3.60 -1.35 -6.85
C PHE A 33 2.68 -1.05 -8.03
N ASN A 34 1.88 -2.03 -8.45
CA ASN A 34 1.09 -1.94 -9.67
C ASN A 34 -0.41 -1.91 -9.36
N ALA A 35 -1.25 -1.84 -10.39
CA ALA A 35 -2.71 -1.76 -10.22
C ALA A 35 -3.30 -2.97 -9.48
N THR A 36 -2.64 -4.14 -9.55
CA THR A 36 -3.06 -5.38 -8.88
C THR A 36 -2.56 -5.49 -7.44
N SER A 37 -1.71 -4.57 -6.98
CA SER A 37 -1.30 -4.46 -5.57
C SER A 37 -2.46 -4.01 -4.66
N CYS A 38 -3.50 -3.39 -5.23
CA CYS A 38 -4.77 -3.20 -4.55
C CYS A 38 -5.76 -4.29 -4.98
N ASN A 39 -6.60 -4.69 -4.04
CA ASN A 39 -7.60 -5.74 -4.21
C ASN A 39 -8.87 -5.36 -3.40
N LYS A 40 -9.75 -6.31 -3.08
CA LYS A 40 -10.95 -6.01 -2.30
C LYS A 40 -10.67 -5.80 -0.80
N LYS A 41 -9.46 -6.09 -0.33
CA LYS A 41 -8.96 -5.87 1.03
C LYS A 41 -8.15 -4.58 1.13
N ILE A 42 -7.07 -4.45 0.34
CA ILE A 42 -6.32 -3.21 0.14
C ILE A 42 -7.03 -2.41 -0.95
N ILE A 43 -8.05 -1.63 -0.59
CA ILE A 43 -8.90 -0.94 -1.56
C ILE A 43 -8.33 0.40 -2.07
N GLY A 44 -7.17 0.82 -1.56
CA GLY A 44 -6.49 2.03 -1.98
C GLY A 44 -5.12 2.15 -1.35
N ALA A 45 -4.18 2.73 -2.09
CA ALA A 45 -2.80 2.92 -1.68
C ALA A 45 -2.24 4.16 -2.38
N ARG A 46 -1.51 4.98 -1.64
CA ARG A 46 -0.90 6.20 -2.15
C ARG A 46 0.36 6.49 -1.37
N TRP A 47 1.32 7.15 -2.02
CA TRP A 47 2.57 7.56 -1.41
C TRP A 47 2.80 9.06 -1.59
N TYR A 48 3.55 9.66 -0.67
CA TYR A 48 3.81 11.09 -0.63
C TYR A 48 5.29 11.36 -0.36
N GLY A 49 6.10 11.33 -1.41
CA GLY A 49 7.54 11.62 -1.32
C GLY A 49 7.93 13.06 -1.66
N ARG A 50 7.00 13.90 -2.13
CA ARG A 50 7.31 15.26 -2.60
C ARG A 50 7.83 16.11 -1.43
N GLY A 51 9.01 16.69 -1.61
CA GLY A 51 9.67 17.53 -0.61
C GLY A 51 10.59 16.77 0.35
N ILE A 52 10.65 15.44 0.24
CA ILE A 52 11.65 14.62 0.94
C ILE A 52 12.93 14.60 0.08
N SER A 53 14.09 14.72 0.73
CA SER A 53 15.38 14.68 0.04
C SER A 53 15.64 13.29 -0.56
N ALA A 54 16.36 13.24 -1.68
CA ALA A 54 16.72 11.97 -2.31
C ALA A 54 17.57 11.08 -1.39
N GLU A 55 18.34 11.68 -0.48
CA GLU A 55 19.15 10.92 0.50
C GLU A 55 18.26 10.22 1.54
N LEU A 56 17.17 10.86 1.98
CA LEU A 56 16.22 10.23 2.92
C LEU A 56 15.33 9.19 2.25
N LEU A 57 15.08 9.30 0.95
CA LEU A 57 14.37 8.29 0.14
C LEU A 57 15.28 7.17 -0.37
N LYS A 58 16.57 7.22 -0.04
CA LYS A 58 17.55 6.28 -0.57
C LYS A 58 17.28 4.88 -0.03
N GLY A 59 17.05 3.94 -0.94
CA GLY A 59 16.71 2.57 -0.61
C GLY A 59 15.24 2.37 -0.27
N ASP A 60 14.39 3.40 -0.35
CA ASP A 60 12.94 3.27 -0.23
C ASP A 60 12.30 3.11 -1.61
N TYR A 61 11.07 2.61 -1.65
CA TYR A 61 10.30 2.53 -2.88
C TYR A 61 9.63 3.87 -3.17
N LYS A 62 9.69 4.33 -4.43
CA LYS A 62 8.89 5.48 -4.89
C LYS A 62 7.45 5.08 -5.17
N SER A 63 6.81 4.46 -4.18
CA SER A 63 5.45 3.92 -4.22
C SER A 63 4.94 3.66 -2.80
N ALA A 64 3.73 3.07 -2.69
CA ALA A 64 3.17 2.66 -1.40
C ALA A 64 3.74 1.33 -0.87
N ARG A 65 4.71 0.71 -1.55
CA ARG A 65 5.36 -0.52 -1.08
C ARG A 65 6.19 -0.25 0.17
N ASP A 66 6.05 -1.13 1.15
CA ASP A 66 6.80 -1.05 2.40
C ASP A 66 8.19 -1.68 2.27
N ASN A 67 9.25 -0.94 2.59
CA ASN A 67 10.60 -1.50 2.76
C ASN A 67 11.02 -1.59 4.25
N ASN A 68 10.26 -0.99 5.17
CA ASN A 68 10.62 -0.95 6.59
C ASN A 68 9.94 -2.06 7.40
N GLY A 69 8.68 -2.37 7.07
CA GLY A 69 7.85 -3.37 7.75
C GLY A 69 6.91 -2.80 8.81
N HIS A 70 7.19 -1.61 9.36
CA HIS A 70 6.32 -0.97 10.34
C HIS A 70 4.88 -0.84 9.83
N GLY A 71 4.69 -0.38 8.59
CA GLY A 71 3.36 -0.20 8.03
C GLY A 71 2.59 -1.46 7.73
N THR A 72 3.30 -2.48 7.25
CA THR A 72 2.72 -3.81 7.11
C THR A 72 2.29 -4.38 8.47
N HIS A 73 3.09 -4.19 9.52
CA HIS A 73 2.78 -4.66 10.87
C HIS A 73 1.57 -3.92 11.47
N VAL A 74 1.56 -2.59 11.41
CA VAL A 74 0.44 -1.77 11.90
C VAL A 74 -0.84 -2.06 11.13
N ALA A 75 -0.79 -2.13 9.80
CA ALA A 75 -1.95 -2.44 8.97
C ALA A 75 -2.54 -3.81 9.31
N SER A 76 -1.70 -4.86 9.38
CA SER A 76 -2.16 -6.23 9.68
C SER A 76 -2.67 -6.41 11.11
N THR A 77 -2.28 -5.56 12.05
CA THR A 77 -2.84 -5.54 13.41
C THR A 77 -4.29 -5.03 13.41
N ILE A 78 -4.61 -4.08 12.52
CA ILE A 78 -5.92 -3.43 12.48
C ILE A 78 -6.88 -4.15 11.52
N ALA A 79 -6.43 -4.50 10.32
CA ALA A 79 -7.28 -5.07 9.27
C ALA A 79 -6.50 -5.91 8.25
#